data_AF-A0A752T3J2-F1
#
_entry.id   AF-A0A752T3J2-F1
#
_cell.length_a   1.000
_cell.length_b   1.000
_cell.length_c   1.000
_cell.angle_alpha   90.00
_cell.angle_beta   90.00
_cell.angle_gamma   90.00
#
_symmetry.space_group_name_H-M   'P 1'
#
loop_
_entity.id
_entity.type
_entity.pdbx_description
1 polymer ?
#
loop_
_entity_poly.entity_id
_entity_poly.type
_entity_poly.pdbx_seq_one_letter_code
_entity_poly.pdbx_strand_id
1 'polypeptide(L)'
;SKNYRTFSEAIHSSEHDEFYDKNKKSTTSMLLSQALGSLGSVNLSYNYDKYWKHEGKKSIIASYGKNLNGVSLSLSYTKSTSKISEENEDLFSFLLSVPLQKLTNHEMYATYQNSSSSKHDMNHDLGITGVAFNSQLTWQARGQIEDKSKNQKATFLNASWRGTYGEIGANYSHNEINRDIGMNVSGGVIAHSSGITFGQSISDTAALVEAKGVSGAKVLGLP
;
A
#
# COMPACT_ATOMS: atom_id res chain seq x y z
N SER A 1 4.80 -33.39 5.16
CA SER A 1 4.69 -34.42 6.21
C SER A 1 4.06 -33.81 7.46
N LYS A 2 3.34 -34.58 8.30
CA LYS A 2 2.74 -34.08 9.56
C LYS A 2 3.81 -33.61 10.57
N ASN A 3 5.01 -34.18 10.48
CA ASN A 3 6.17 -33.85 11.32
C ASN A 3 7.17 -32.93 10.62
N TYR A 4 6.89 -32.52 9.38
CA TYR A 4 7.71 -31.50 8.73
C TYR A 4 7.50 -30.17 9.45
N ARG A 5 8.60 -29.45 9.66
CA ARG A 5 8.63 -28.11 10.21
C ARG A 5 9.57 -27.27 9.35
N THR A 6 9.15 -26.05 9.04
CA THR A 6 10.10 -25.06 8.56
C THR A 6 11.06 -24.66 9.69
N PHE A 7 12.21 -24.07 9.36
CA PHE A 7 13.18 -23.61 10.36
C PHE A 7 12.56 -22.65 11.38
N SER A 8 11.72 -21.71 10.91
CA SER A 8 11.00 -20.77 11.77
C SER A 8 10.00 -21.48 12.69
N GLU A 9 9.26 -22.48 12.20
CA GLU A 9 8.33 -23.28 13.03
C GLU A 9 9.08 -24.10 14.09
N ALA A 10 10.26 -24.63 13.78
CA ALA A 10 11.07 -25.39 14.73
C ALA A 10 11.54 -24.52 15.90
N ILE A 11 12.05 -23.32 15.63
CA ILE A 11 12.49 -22.36 16.64
C ILE A 11 11.32 -21.91 17.53
N HIS A 12 10.16 -21.61 16.94
CA HIS A 12 9.00 -21.18 17.74
C HIS A 12 8.39 -22.31 18.57
N SER A 13 8.47 -23.57 18.11
CA SER A 13 7.94 -24.72 18.85
C SER A 13 8.73 -25.07 20.12
N SER A 14 10.00 -24.67 20.22
CA SER A 14 10.81 -24.92 21.42
C SER A 14 10.55 -23.96 22.57
N GLU A 15 9.89 -22.82 22.31
CA GLU A 15 9.63 -21.79 23.34
C GLU A 15 8.23 -21.89 23.96
N HIS A 16 7.24 -22.45 23.26
CA HIS A 16 5.85 -22.58 23.76
C HIS A 16 5.21 -23.90 23.27
N ASP A 17 4.79 -24.76 24.19
CA ASP A 17 4.16 -26.07 23.91
C ASP A 17 2.83 -25.97 23.10
N GLU A 18 2.19 -24.80 23.05
CA GLU A 18 0.94 -24.57 22.32
C GLU A 18 1.08 -24.53 20.78
N PHE A 19 2.30 -24.51 20.23
CA PHE A 19 2.52 -24.47 18.77
C PHE A 19 2.29 -25.80 18.04
N TYR A 20 2.04 -26.89 18.78
CA TYR A 20 1.77 -28.21 18.20
C TYR A 20 0.51 -28.28 17.32
N ASP A 21 -0.33 -27.25 17.33
CA ASP A 21 -1.67 -27.27 16.74
C ASP A 21 -1.80 -26.53 15.39
N LYS A 22 -0.82 -25.69 15.02
CA LYS A 22 -0.89 -24.82 13.83
C LYS A 22 -0.14 -25.34 12.60
N ASN A 23 0.14 -26.64 12.51
CA ASN A 23 0.90 -27.20 11.39
C ASN A 23 0.08 -27.26 10.10
N LYS A 24 0.53 -26.53 9.07
CA LYS A 24 -0.15 -26.46 7.78
C LYS A 24 0.04 -27.77 7.00
N LYS A 25 -1.07 -28.32 6.51
CA LYS A 25 -1.12 -29.54 5.68
C LYS A 25 -0.93 -29.21 4.21
N SER A 26 -1.64 -28.21 3.71
CA SER A 26 -1.60 -27.81 2.31
C SER A 26 -2.14 -26.39 2.16
N THR A 27 -1.63 -25.68 1.16
CA THR A 27 -2.20 -24.43 0.67
C THR A 27 -2.74 -24.65 -0.73
N THR A 28 -3.99 -24.27 -0.96
CA THR A 28 -4.58 -24.18 -2.30
C THR A 28 -4.75 -22.71 -2.63
N SER A 29 -4.13 -22.26 -3.73
CA SER A 29 -4.22 -20.88 -4.20
C SER A 29 -4.70 -20.85 -5.64
N MET A 30 -5.58 -19.90 -5.95
CA MET A 30 -6.06 -19.62 -7.30
C MET A 30 -6.04 -18.12 -7.54
N LEU A 31 -5.58 -17.71 -8.71
CA LEU A 31 -5.64 -16.33 -9.19
C LEU A 31 -6.18 -16.33 -10.60
N LEU A 32 -7.25 -15.55 -10.83
CA LEU A 32 -7.84 -15.31 -12.13
C LEU A 32 -7.87 -13.80 -12.36
N SER A 33 -7.28 -13.37 -13.48
CA SER A 33 -7.33 -11.99 -13.94
C SER A 33 -7.86 -11.98 -15.37
N GLN A 34 -9.06 -11.45 -15.55
CA GLN A 34 -9.75 -11.43 -16.83
C GLN A 34 -9.99 -9.98 -17.26
N ALA A 35 -9.36 -9.58 -18.37
CA ALA A 35 -9.73 -8.36 -19.05
C ALA A 35 -11.09 -8.56 -19.75
N LEU A 36 -11.98 -7.57 -19.62
CA LEU A 36 -13.31 -7.53 -20.22
C LEU A 36 -13.39 -6.47 -21.35
N GLY A 37 -12.24 -6.12 -21.93
CA GLY A 37 -12.12 -5.06 -22.92
C GLY A 37 -12.52 -3.69 -22.35
N SER A 38 -13.41 -2.99 -23.05
CA SER A 38 -13.91 -1.66 -22.64
C SER A 38 -14.74 -1.67 -21.35
N LEU A 39 -15.19 -2.85 -20.90
CA LEU A 39 -15.91 -3.00 -19.65
C LEU A 39 -14.99 -2.99 -18.42
N GLY A 40 -13.67 -3.05 -18.59
CA GLY A 40 -12.70 -3.04 -17.49
C GLY A 40 -12.05 -4.40 -17.27
N SER A 41 -11.78 -4.74 -16.01
CA SER A 41 -11.12 -5.99 -15.62
C SER A 41 -11.70 -6.53 -14.32
N VAL A 42 -11.74 -7.86 -14.21
CA VAL A 42 -12.10 -8.57 -12.98
C VAL A 42 -10.90 -9.37 -12.51
N ASN A 43 -10.65 -9.35 -11.21
CA ASN A 43 -9.67 -10.18 -10.55
C ASN A 43 -10.35 -11.01 -9.46
N LEU A 44 -9.97 -12.28 -9.35
CA LEU A 44 -10.40 -13.17 -8.29
C LEU A 44 -9.17 -13.89 -7.73
N SER A 45 -8.97 -13.79 -6.44
CA SER A 45 -7.95 -14.51 -5.68
C SER A 45 -8.63 -15.36 -4.62
N TYR A 46 -8.24 -16.62 -4.52
CA TYR A 46 -8.71 -17.56 -3.52
C TYR A 46 -7.50 -18.21 -2.87
N ASN A 47 -7.47 -18.23 -1.55
CA ASN A 47 -6.47 -18.92 -0.76
C ASN A 47 -7.15 -19.76 0.31
N TYR A 48 -6.75 -21.02 0.42
CA TYR A 48 -7.20 -21.92 1.48
C TYR A 48 -6.04 -22.70 2.07
N ASP A 49 -5.76 -22.43 3.34
CA ASP A 49 -4.80 -23.16 4.14
C ASP A 49 -5.53 -24.22 4.94
N LYS A 50 -5.22 -25.49 4.66
CA LYS A 50 -5.68 -26.62 5.47
C LYS A 50 -4.63 -26.94 6.52
N TYR A 51 -5.05 -27.17 7.75
CA TYR A 51 -4.17 -27.59 8.84
C TYR A 51 -4.39 -29.06 9.17
N TRP A 52 -3.41 -29.69 9.85
CA TRP A 52 -3.52 -31.10 10.22
C TRP A 52 -4.49 -31.37 11.37
N LYS A 53 -4.66 -30.41 12.29
CA LYS A 53 -5.44 -30.57 13.53
C LYS A 53 -6.61 -29.59 13.69
N HIS A 54 -6.65 -28.52 12.88
CA HIS A 54 -7.74 -27.55 12.90
C HIS A 54 -8.40 -27.39 11.53
N GLU A 55 -9.60 -26.80 11.55
CA GLU A 55 -10.24 -26.28 10.36
C GLU A 55 -9.40 -25.19 9.69
N GLY A 56 -9.54 -25.06 8.37
CA GLY A 56 -8.64 -24.23 7.57
C GLY A 56 -8.88 -22.73 7.67
N LYS A 57 -7.91 -21.95 7.18
CA LYS A 57 -8.05 -20.50 6.93
C LYS A 57 -8.38 -20.30 5.46
N LYS A 58 -9.41 -19.50 5.17
CA LYS A 58 -9.91 -19.19 3.83
C LYS A 58 -9.87 -17.68 3.60
N SER A 59 -9.36 -17.25 2.46
CA SER A 59 -9.41 -15.87 2.00
C SER A 59 -9.88 -15.83 0.56
N ILE A 60 -10.87 -14.98 0.27
CA ILE A 60 -11.33 -14.66 -1.08
C ILE A 60 -11.17 -13.17 -1.28
N ILE A 61 -10.58 -12.76 -2.39
CA ILE A 61 -10.55 -11.36 -2.83
C ILE A 61 -11.13 -11.33 -4.25
N ALA A 62 -12.22 -10.62 -4.44
CA ALA A 62 -12.77 -10.33 -5.76
C ALA A 62 -12.68 -8.83 -5.99
N SER A 63 -12.18 -8.39 -7.14
CA SER A 63 -12.15 -6.97 -7.49
C SER A 63 -12.54 -6.74 -8.94
N TYR A 64 -13.13 -5.58 -9.19
CA TYR A 64 -13.49 -5.09 -10.49
C TYR A 64 -12.96 -3.67 -10.65
N GLY A 65 -12.25 -3.42 -11.74
CA GLY A 65 -11.68 -2.11 -12.04
C GLY A 65 -12.04 -1.65 -13.44
N LYS A 66 -12.38 -0.37 -13.59
CA LYS A 66 -12.66 0.25 -14.89
C LYS A 66 -12.03 1.64 -14.96
N ASN A 67 -11.37 1.90 -16.08
CA ASN A 67 -10.87 3.22 -16.43
C ASN A 67 -11.67 3.78 -17.60
N LEU A 68 -12.21 4.99 -17.45
CA LEU A 68 -12.97 5.68 -18.48
C LEU A 68 -12.49 7.13 -18.58
N ASN A 69 -11.81 7.46 -19.68
CA ASN A 69 -11.35 8.82 -19.98
C ASN A 69 -10.52 9.46 -18.84
N GLY A 70 -9.69 8.66 -18.17
CA GLY A 70 -8.86 9.07 -17.04
C GLY A 70 -9.55 8.94 -15.67
N VAL A 71 -10.88 8.80 -15.61
CA VAL A 71 -11.59 8.46 -14.38
C VAL A 71 -11.39 6.98 -14.08
N SER A 72 -10.93 6.67 -12.87
CA SER A 72 -10.67 5.30 -12.41
C SER A 72 -11.69 4.91 -11.36
N LEU A 73 -12.31 3.74 -11.54
CA LEU A 73 -13.24 3.13 -10.60
C LEU A 73 -12.73 1.75 -10.19
N SER A 74 -12.79 1.44 -8.91
CA SER A 74 -12.47 0.12 -8.37
C SER A 74 -13.48 -0.30 -7.32
N LEU A 75 -13.93 -1.55 -7.41
CA LEU A 75 -14.75 -2.24 -6.42
C LEU A 75 -13.97 -3.46 -5.95
N SER A 76 -13.95 -3.72 -4.65
CA SER A 76 -13.35 -4.93 -4.10
C SER A 76 -14.17 -5.50 -2.96
N TYR A 77 -14.18 -6.82 -2.88
CA TYR A 77 -14.76 -7.61 -1.81
C TYR A 77 -13.71 -8.60 -1.31
N THR A 78 -13.48 -8.59 -0.01
CA THR A 78 -12.56 -9.50 0.66
C THR A 78 -13.31 -10.26 1.74
N LYS A 79 -13.31 -11.59 1.67
CA LYS A 79 -13.77 -12.45 2.75
C LYS A 79 -12.58 -13.12 3.40
N SER A 80 -12.43 -12.97 4.70
CA SER A 80 -11.45 -13.70 5.50
C SER A 80 -12.17 -14.54 6.55
N THR A 81 -11.93 -15.84 6.54
CA THR A 81 -12.45 -16.76 7.54
C THR A 81 -11.31 -17.59 8.12
N SER A 82 -11.17 -17.61 9.43
CA SER A 82 -10.23 -18.43 10.17
C SER A 82 -10.94 -19.04 11.35
N LYS A 83 -11.02 -20.37 11.36
CA LYS A 83 -11.61 -21.11 12.47
C LYS A 83 -10.67 -21.23 13.66
N ILE A 84 -9.36 -21.06 13.42
CA ILE A 84 -8.32 -21.06 14.46
C ILE A 84 -8.40 -19.80 15.32
N SER A 85 -8.66 -18.64 14.71
CA SER A 85 -8.78 -17.35 15.40
C SER A 85 -10.23 -16.90 15.59
N GLU A 86 -11.21 -17.77 15.26
CA GLU A 86 -12.64 -17.44 15.24
C GLU A 86 -12.97 -16.15 14.45
N GLU A 87 -12.16 -15.87 13.43
CA GLU A 87 -12.35 -14.70 12.57
C GLU A 87 -13.27 -15.07 11.41
N ASN A 88 -14.28 -14.24 11.19
CA ASN A 88 -15.06 -14.24 9.97
C ASN A 88 -15.43 -12.80 9.65
N GLU A 89 -14.80 -12.25 8.62
CA GLU A 89 -14.91 -10.85 8.25
C GLU A 89 -15.11 -10.71 6.75
N ASP A 90 -16.10 -9.91 6.39
CA ASP A 90 -16.41 -9.51 5.03
C ASP A 90 -16.09 -8.01 4.90
N LEU A 91 -15.22 -7.64 3.96
CA LEU A 91 -14.82 -6.26 3.71
C LEU A 91 -15.20 -5.87 2.28
N PHE A 92 -15.95 -4.78 2.15
CA PHE A 92 -16.28 -4.17 0.88
C PHE A 92 -15.50 -2.86 0.75
N SER A 93 -15.04 -2.55 -0.46
CA SER A 93 -14.43 -1.25 -0.73
C SER A 93 -14.78 -0.76 -2.12
N PHE A 94 -15.01 0.55 -2.19
CA PHE A 94 -15.21 1.30 -3.41
C PHE A 94 -14.19 2.42 -3.47
N LEU A 95 -13.56 2.61 -4.62
CA LEU A 95 -12.62 3.69 -4.87
C LEU A 95 -12.97 4.35 -6.21
N LEU A 96 -13.06 5.67 -6.19
CA LEU A 96 -13.24 6.53 -7.34
C LEU A 96 -12.09 7.55 -7.36
N SER A 97 -11.40 7.67 -8.49
CA SER A 97 -10.38 8.69 -8.73
C SER A 97 -10.73 9.46 -10.00
N VAL A 98 -10.84 10.77 -9.88
CA VAL A 98 -11.23 11.68 -10.97
C VAL A 98 -10.07 12.65 -11.23
N PRO A 99 -9.48 12.66 -12.42
CA PRO A 99 -8.43 13.61 -12.76
C PRO A 99 -9.02 15.02 -12.85
N LEU A 100 -8.37 15.97 -12.20
CA LEU A 100 -8.73 17.38 -12.18
C LEU A 100 -7.89 18.22 -13.14
N GLN A 101 -6.93 17.61 -13.86
CA GLN A 101 -6.00 18.30 -14.77
C GLN A 101 -6.68 19.28 -15.72
N LYS A 102 -7.83 18.91 -16.29
CA LYS A 102 -8.57 19.77 -17.23
C LYS A 102 -9.16 21.03 -16.58
N LEU A 103 -9.41 20.98 -15.27
CA LEU A 103 -9.98 22.10 -14.50
C LEU A 103 -8.87 22.97 -13.91
N THR A 104 -7.74 22.37 -13.54
CA THR A 104 -6.73 23.03 -12.71
C THR A 104 -5.42 23.30 -13.42
N ASN A 105 -5.20 22.73 -14.61
CA ASN A 105 -3.91 22.70 -15.34
C ASN A 105 -2.75 22.05 -14.57
N HIS A 106 -3.03 21.37 -13.45
CA HIS A 106 -2.05 20.68 -12.64
C HIS A 106 -2.40 19.19 -12.54
N GLU A 107 -1.39 18.34 -12.36
CA GLU A 107 -1.59 16.90 -12.17
C GLU A 107 -2.17 16.64 -10.78
N MET A 108 -3.49 16.62 -10.73
CA MET A 108 -4.28 16.46 -9.51
C MET A 108 -5.45 15.52 -9.73
N TYR A 109 -5.84 14.83 -8.67
CA TYR A 109 -6.92 13.86 -8.65
C TYR A 109 -7.79 14.08 -7.42
N ALA A 110 -9.10 14.14 -7.61
CA ALA A 110 -10.07 13.99 -6.52
C ALA A 110 -10.31 12.51 -6.29
N THR A 111 -10.24 12.07 -5.05
CA THR A 111 -10.44 10.68 -4.65
C THR A 111 -11.60 10.57 -3.67
N TYR A 112 -12.48 9.61 -3.92
CA TYR A 112 -13.46 9.17 -2.94
C TYR A 112 -13.26 7.67 -2.71
N GLN A 113 -13.16 7.27 -1.46
CA GLN A 113 -13.09 5.88 -1.07
C GLN A 113 -14.13 5.60 0.00
N ASN A 114 -14.78 4.45 -0.12
CA ASN A 114 -15.63 3.91 0.91
C ASN A 114 -15.11 2.51 1.26
N SER A 115 -15.09 2.19 2.54
CA SER A 115 -14.80 0.83 3.02
C SER A 115 -15.74 0.46 4.14
N SER A 116 -16.25 -0.76 4.13
CA SER A 116 -17.10 -1.28 5.20
C SER A 116 -16.68 -2.69 5.53
N SER A 117 -16.82 -3.06 6.80
CA SER A 117 -16.55 -4.42 7.26
C SER A 117 -17.79 -4.97 7.96
N SER A 118 -17.99 -6.28 7.93
CA SER A 118 -19.00 -6.94 8.76
C SER A 118 -18.69 -6.86 10.26
N LYS A 119 -17.47 -6.46 10.63
CA LYS A 119 -16.99 -6.33 12.02
C LYS A 119 -16.70 -4.88 12.45
N HIS A 120 -16.54 -3.96 11.51
CA HIS A 120 -16.16 -2.57 11.77
C HIS A 120 -17.08 -1.59 11.03
N ASP A 121 -17.15 -0.37 11.55
CA ASP A 121 -17.99 0.69 11.00
C ASP A 121 -17.55 1.07 9.57
N MET A 122 -18.48 1.68 8.83
CA MET A 122 -18.24 2.11 7.46
C MET A 122 -17.44 3.42 7.44
N ASN A 123 -16.35 3.45 6.68
CA ASN A 123 -15.51 4.63 6.51
C ASN A 123 -15.74 5.29 5.15
N HIS A 124 -15.78 6.62 5.15
CA HIS A 124 -15.82 7.45 3.97
C HIS A 124 -14.60 8.36 3.95
N ASP A 125 -13.79 8.23 2.90
CA ASP A 125 -12.57 8.97 2.70
C ASP A 125 -12.73 9.87 1.47
N LEU A 126 -12.53 11.17 1.64
CA LEU A 126 -12.55 12.18 0.58
C LEU A 126 -11.20 12.86 0.55
N GLY A 127 -10.57 12.94 -0.61
CA GLY A 127 -9.23 13.51 -0.71
C GLY A 127 -8.89 14.12 -2.06
N ILE A 128 -7.79 14.84 -2.05
CA ILE A 128 -7.12 15.36 -3.25
C ILE A 128 -5.68 14.90 -3.18
N THR A 129 -5.18 14.37 -4.29
CA THR A 129 -3.78 13.99 -4.47
C THR A 129 -3.21 14.78 -5.64
N GLY A 130 -1.95 15.17 -5.57
CA GLY A 130 -1.31 15.92 -6.64
C GLY A 130 0.18 15.67 -6.79
N VAL A 131 0.67 16.05 -7.97
CA VAL A 131 2.07 16.01 -8.38
C VAL A 131 2.47 17.40 -8.86
N ALA A 132 3.62 17.90 -8.41
CA ALA A 132 4.12 19.22 -8.76
C ALA A 132 5.65 19.24 -8.89
N PHE A 133 6.20 20.37 -9.35
CA PHE A 133 7.64 20.59 -9.49
C PHE A 133 8.33 19.52 -10.36
N ASN A 134 7.81 19.26 -11.56
CA ASN A 134 8.34 18.24 -12.47
C ASN A 134 8.45 16.85 -11.81
N SER A 135 7.39 16.46 -11.11
CA SER A 135 7.28 15.18 -10.38
C SER A 135 8.25 15.02 -9.20
N GLN A 136 8.82 16.12 -8.71
CA GLN A 136 9.62 16.11 -7.48
C GLN A 136 8.72 16.10 -6.24
N LEU A 137 7.60 16.83 -6.25
CA LEU A 137 6.66 16.85 -5.14
C LEU A 137 5.47 15.95 -5.43
N THR A 138 5.19 15.03 -4.51
CA THR A 138 3.91 14.34 -4.42
C THR A 138 3.23 14.74 -3.11
N TRP A 139 1.93 14.97 -3.13
CA TRP A 139 1.19 15.36 -1.94
C TRP A 139 -0.23 14.82 -1.97
N GLN A 140 -0.81 14.62 -0.78
CA GLN A 140 -2.20 14.25 -0.61
C GLN A 140 -2.77 14.90 0.64
N ALA A 141 -4.03 15.31 0.54
CA ALA A 141 -4.86 15.74 1.65
C ALA A 141 -6.15 14.94 1.63
N ARG A 142 -6.52 14.32 2.75
CA ARG A 142 -7.69 13.46 2.86
C ARG A 142 -8.40 13.68 4.19
N GLY A 143 -9.73 13.80 4.14
CA GLY A 143 -10.60 13.72 5.30
C GLY A 143 -11.32 12.39 5.32
N GLN A 144 -11.52 11.84 6.51
CA GLN A 144 -12.23 10.60 6.76
C GLN A 144 -13.37 10.83 7.74
N ILE A 145 -14.50 10.18 7.49
CA ILE A 145 -15.66 10.12 8.38
C ILE A 145 -16.01 8.65 8.58
N GLU A 146 -16.03 8.21 9.83
CA GLU A 146 -16.49 6.89 10.25
C GLU A 146 -17.98 6.97 10.62
N ASP A 147 -18.81 6.16 9.98
CA ASP A 147 -20.26 6.07 10.19
C ASP A 147 -20.56 5.30 11.48
N LYS A 148 -20.32 5.99 12.60
CA LYS A 148 -20.52 5.54 13.98
C LYS A 148 -21.56 6.42 14.67
N SER A 149 -22.11 5.97 15.79
CA SER A 149 -23.02 6.77 16.64
C SER A 149 -22.49 8.16 17.05
N LYS A 150 -21.17 8.42 16.92
CA LYS A 150 -20.53 9.71 17.20
C LYS A 150 -19.86 10.38 15.98
N ASN A 151 -19.94 9.80 14.78
CA ASN A 151 -19.33 10.32 13.55
C ASN A 151 -17.86 10.75 13.73
N GLN A 152 -16.97 9.79 14.00
CA GLN A 152 -15.56 10.10 14.23
C GLN A 152 -14.91 10.63 12.95
N LYS A 153 -14.08 11.65 13.10
CA LYS A 153 -13.43 12.31 11.96
C LYS A 153 -11.93 12.16 12.07
N ALA A 154 -11.29 11.94 10.92
CA ALA A 154 -9.85 12.01 10.82
C ALA A 154 -9.41 12.86 9.62
N THR A 155 -8.26 13.48 9.74
CA THR A 155 -7.61 14.26 8.68
C THR A 155 -6.21 13.74 8.48
N PHE A 156 -5.83 13.55 7.23
CA PHE A 156 -4.53 13.06 6.82
C PHE A 156 -3.93 14.04 5.80
N LEU A 157 -2.68 14.43 6.02
CA LEU A 157 -1.87 15.17 5.07
C LEU A 157 -0.56 14.42 4.88
N ASN A 158 -0.11 14.27 3.64
CA ASN A 158 1.20 13.73 3.36
C ASN A 158 1.84 14.45 2.18
N ALA A 159 3.16 14.64 2.25
CA ALA A 159 3.95 15.20 1.18
C ALA A 159 5.29 14.48 1.11
N SER A 160 5.78 14.22 -0.09
CA SER A 160 7.14 13.72 -0.33
C SER A 160 7.81 14.52 -1.44
N TRP A 161 9.04 14.95 -1.18
CA TRP A 161 9.90 15.67 -2.10
C TRP A 161 11.10 14.82 -2.51
N ARG A 162 11.16 14.44 -3.78
CA ARG A 162 12.29 13.75 -4.42
C ARG A 162 13.28 14.79 -4.96
N GLY A 163 14.35 15.02 -4.22
CA GLY A 163 15.44 15.92 -4.58
C GLY A 163 16.61 15.22 -5.29
N THR A 164 17.64 16.00 -5.57
CA THR A 164 18.92 15.52 -6.14
C THR A 164 19.69 14.63 -5.17
N TYR A 165 19.61 14.94 -3.87
CA TYR A 165 20.44 14.32 -2.83
C TYR A 165 19.67 13.34 -1.93
N GLY A 166 18.46 12.94 -2.34
CA GLY A 166 17.60 12.10 -1.52
C GLY A 166 16.13 12.47 -1.65
N GLU A 167 15.33 11.86 -0.78
CA GLU A 167 13.90 12.07 -0.65
C GLU A 167 13.58 12.45 0.81
N ILE A 168 12.73 13.46 0.98
CA ILE A 168 12.20 13.85 2.29
C ILE A 168 10.68 13.77 2.26
N GLY A 169 10.11 13.11 3.25
CA GLY A 169 8.67 12.96 3.43
C GLY A 169 8.22 13.55 4.76
N ALA A 170 7.01 14.09 4.77
CA ALA A 170 6.29 14.48 5.97
C ALA A 170 4.85 13.98 5.90
N ASN A 171 4.32 13.57 7.04
CA ASN A 171 2.92 13.19 7.18
C ASN A 171 2.34 13.73 8.49
N TYR A 172 1.05 13.97 8.46
CA TYR A 172 0.26 14.43 9.59
C TYR A 172 -1.05 13.65 9.60
N SER A 173 -1.41 13.11 10.75
CA SER A 173 -2.74 12.55 10.98
C SER A 173 -3.32 13.07 12.27
N HIS A 174 -4.60 13.39 12.23
CA HIS A 174 -5.34 13.82 13.42
C HIS A 174 -6.71 13.16 13.41
N ASN A 175 -7.06 12.55 14.53
CA ASN A 175 -8.40 12.09 14.83
C ASN A 175 -8.82 12.61 16.21
N GLU A 176 -10.00 12.22 16.70
CA GLU A 176 -10.54 12.72 17.97
C GLU A 176 -9.69 12.39 19.21
N ILE A 177 -8.80 11.39 19.12
CA ILE A 177 -8.06 10.84 20.25
C ILE A 177 -6.56 11.19 20.14
N ASN A 178 -6.02 11.15 18.92
CA ASN A 178 -4.59 11.21 18.65
C ASN A 178 -4.25 12.28 17.61
N ARG A 179 -3.00 12.74 17.68
CA ARG A 179 -2.39 13.60 16.68
C ARG A 179 -0.94 13.14 16.46
N ASP A 180 -0.66 12.68 15.26
CA ASP A 180 0.64 12.15 14.89
C ASP A 180 1.27 13.02 13.80
N ILE A 181 2.57 13.26 13.95
CA ILE A 181 3.41 13.92 12.96
C ILE A 181 4.58 13.00 12.68
N GLY A 182 4.79 12.66 11.41
CA GLY A 182 5.91 11.84 10.96
C GLY A 182 6.75 12.59 9.95
N MET A 183 8.06 12.41 10.03
CA MET A 183 9.02 12.86 9.01
C MET A 183 9.95 11.71 8.66
N ASN A 184 10.34 11.62 7.40
CA ASN A 184 11.33 10.64 6.94
C ASN A 184 12.30 11.30 5.95
N VAL A 185 13.54 10.83 5.95
CA VAL A 185 14.57 11.23 5.00
C VAL A 185 15.25 9.96 4.53
N SER A 186 15.47 9.84 3.22
CA SER A 186 16.20 8.73 2.63
C SER A 186 17.15 9.25 1.55
N GLY A 187 18.29 8.59 1.39
CA GLY A 187 19.32 8.99 0.44
C GLY A 187 20.48 8.01 0.46
N GLY A 188 21.41 8.22 -0.46
CA GLY A 188 22.64 7.43 -0.61
C GLY A 188 23.88 8.30 -0.41
N VAL A 189 24.96 7.68 0.04
CA VAL A 189 26.28 8.31 0.15
C VAL A 189 27.33 7.39 -0.48
N ILE A 190 28.18 7.97 -1.33
CA ILE A 190 29.32 7.27 -1.95
C ILE A 190 30.59 7.99 -1.53
N ALA A 191 31.50 7.28 -0.88
CA ALA A 191 32.86 7.72 -0.66
C ALA A 191 33.76 7.21 -1.80
N HIS A 192 34.49 8.11 -2.45
CA HIS A 192 35.39 7.80 -3.56
C HIS A 192 36.67 8.66 -3.49
N SER A 193 37.63 8.41 -4.37
CA SER A 193 38.94 9.10 -4.38
C SER A 193 38.85 10.62 -4.45
N SER A 194 37.78 11.16 -5.02
CA SER A 194 37.56 12.60 -5.21
C SER A 194 36.70 13.22 -4.10
N GLY A 195 36.24 12.44 -3.11
CA GLY A 195 35.49 12.93 -1.95
C GLY A 195 34.25 12.10 -1.60
N ILE A 196 33.24 12.77 -1.05
CA ILE A 196 31.94 12.19 -0.69
C ILE A 196 30.88 12.79 -1.60
N THR A 197 30.09 11.93 -2.26
CA THR A 197 28.94 12.32 -3.07
C THR A 197 27.65 11.82 -2.43
N PHE A 198 26.72 12.74 -2.19
CA PHE A 198 25.36 12.41 -1.75
C PHE A 198 24.44 12.26 -2.96
N GLY A 199 23.43 11.43 -2.83
CA GLY A 199 22.48 11.16 -3.91
C GLY A 199 21.20 10.50 -3.40
N GLN A 200 20.38 10.06 -4.34
CA GLN A 200 19.22 9.23 -4.01
C GLN A 200 19.65 7.87 -3.43
N SER A 201 18.74 7.20 -2.74
CA SER A 201 18.97 5.86 -2.17
C SER A 201 19.49 4.89 -3.23
N ILE A 202 20.57 4.18 -2.91
CA ILE A 202 21.22 3.22 -3.80
C ILE A 202 20.63 1.84 -3.48
N SER A 203 20.12 1.13 -4.49
CA SER A 203 19.65 -0.26 -4.31
C SER A 203 20.82 -1.25 -4.46
N ASP A 204 21.23 -1.52 -5.71
CA ASP A 204 22.19 -2.60 -5.99
C ASP A 204 23.47 -2.05 -6.62
N THR A 205 23.34 -1.43 -7.80
CA THR A 205 24.45 -0.85 -8.55
C THR A 205 24.34 0.66 -8.58
N ALA A 206 25.46 1.34 -8.38
CA ALA A 206 25.56 2.79 -8.50
C ALA A 206 26.50 3.18 -9.63
N ALA A 207 26.11 4.20 -10.40
CA ALA A 207 26.99 4.90 -11.31
C ALA A 207 27.39 6.24 -10.68
N LEU A 208 28.69 6.50 -10.61
CA LEU A 208 29.23 7.79 -10.17
C LEU A 208 29.64 8.61 -11.40
N VAL A 209 29.06 9.80 -11.56
CA VAL A 209 29.39 10.72 -12.65
C VAL A 209 30.25 11.86 -12.10
N GLU A 210 31.51 11.94 -12.53
CA GLU A 210 32.41 13.05 -12.20
C GLU A 210 32.54 14.01 -13.39
N ALA A 211 31.88 15.17 -13.32
CA ALA A 211 31.93 16.21 -14.34
C ALA A 211 32.38 17.55 -13.71
N LYS A 212 33.71 17.76 -13.63
CA LYS A 212 34.30 18.93 -12.99
C LYS A 212 33.84 20.24 -13.66
N GLY A 213 33.41 21.21 -12.85
CA GLY A 213 32.97 22.53 -13.32
C GLY A 213 31.54 22.59 -13.86
N VAL A 214 30.80 21.48 -13.85
CA VAL A 214 29.40 21.43 -14.30
C VAL A 214 28.47 21.41 -13.09
N SER A 215 27.50 22.33 -13.06
CA SER A 215 26.47 22.41 -12.01
C SER A 215 25.07 22.38 -12.62
N GLY A 216 24.11 21.74 -11.95
CA GLY A 216 22.70 21.73 -12.37
C GLY A 216 22.40 20.87 -13.61
N ALA A 217 23.36 20.08 -14.09
CA ALA A 217 23.12 19.13 -15.16
C ALA A 217 22.17 18.02 -14.70
N LYS A 218 21.18 17.70 -15.53
CA LYS A 218 20.25 16.60 -15.31
C LYS A 218 20.76 15.36 -16.03
N VAL A 219 20.86 14.25 -15.31
CA VAL A 219 21.11 12.94 -15.94
C VAL A 219 19.80 12.50 -16.61
N LEU A 220 19.83 12.29 -17.92
CA LEU A 220 18.70 11.78 -18.71
C LEU A 220 18.80 10.25 -18.79
N GLY A 221 17.86 9.55 -18.15
CA GLY A 221 17.79 8.08 -18.18
C GLY A 221 17.17 7.51 -16.90
N LEU A 222 16.74 6.25 -16.96
CA LEU A 222 16.54 5.42 -15.77
C LEU A 222 17.86 4.67 -15.52
N PRO A 223 18.35 4.57 -14.26
CA PRO A 223 19.36 3.57 -13.92
C PRO A 223 18.84 2.15 -14.15
#